data_AF-A0A957SU74-F1
#
_entry.id   AF-A0A957SU74-F1
#
_cell.length_a   1.000
_cell.length_b   1.000
_cell.length_c   1.000
_cell.angle_alpha   90.00
_cell.angle_beta   90.00
_cell.angle_gamma   90.00
#
_symmetry.space_group_name_H-M   'P 1'
#
loop_
_entity.id
_entity.type
_entity.pdbx_description
1 polymer ?
#
loop_
_entity_poly.entity_id
_entity_poly.type
_entity_poly.pdbx_seq_one_letter_code
_entity_poly.pdbx_strand_id
1 'polypeptide(L)'
;MTKEKIKAFEEIARIFEISNESAKYFLNHVQKSFKVERPPHKLILEFVEKQNYKFKPTPYDVALAMKESGIWSYDLGSPPPALEDEEDLY
;
A
#
# COMPACT_ATOMS: atom_id res chain seq x y z
N MET A 1 -16.16 18.63 -16.40
CA MET A 1 -15.56 17.29 -16.44
C MET A 1 -15.97 16.56 -15.18
N THR A 2 -17.01 15.74 -15.26
CA THR A 2 -17.35 14.80 -14.18
C THR A 2 -16.12 13.93 -13.96
N LYS A 3 -15.43 14.09 -12.82
CA LYS A 3 -14.41 13.13 -12.40
C LYS A 3 -15.10 11.77 -12.40
N GLU A 4 -14.89 10.99 -13.46
CA GLU A 4 -15.16 9.57 -13.41
C GLU A 4 -14.52 9.08 -12.11
N LYS A 5 -15.27 8.27 -11.33
CA LYS A 5 -14.76 7.74 -10.06
C LYS A 5 -13.57 6.83 -10.38
N ILE A 6 -12.38 7.42 -10.60
CA ILE A 6 -11.14 6.69 -10.84
C ILE A 6 -11.00 5.74 -9.67
N LYS A 7 -10.91 4.45 -9.98
CA LYS A 7 -10.87 3.44 -8.93
C LYS A 7 -9.49 3.53 -8.30
N ALA A 8 -9.42 3.42 -6.97
CA ALA A 8 -8.16 3.60 -6.24
C ALA A 8 -7.02 2.73 -6.79
N PHE A 9 -7.32 1.52 -7.28
CA PHE A 9 -6.30 0.64 -7.87
C PHE A 9 -5.79 1.12 -9.24
N GLU A 10 -6.58 1.83 -10.04
CA GLU A 10 -6.15 2.35 -11.35
C GLU A 10 -5.11 3.46 -11.14
N GLU A 11 -5.32 4.29 -10.11
CA GLU A 11 -4.40 5.35 -9.77
C GLU A 11 -3.11 4.83 -9.10
N ILE A 12 -3.22 3.83 -8.24
CA ILE A 12 -2.04 3.12 -7.71
C ILE A 12 -1.23 2.46 -8.84
N ALA A 13 -1.91 1.85 -9.81
CA ALA A 13 -1.26 1.27 -10.99
C ALA A 13 -0.48 2.32 -11.78
N ARG A 14 -1.08 3.52 -11.95
CA ARG A 14 -0.44 4.67 -12.61
C ARG A 14 0.76 5.21 -11.82
N ILE A 15 0.61 5.41 -10.50
CA ILE A 15 1.65 5.99 -9.64
C ILE A 15 2.91 5.12 -9.58
N PHE A 16 2.72 3.80 -9.48
CA PHE A 16 3.84 2.86 -9.35
C PHE A 16 4.22 2.17 -10.66
N GLU A 17 3.59 2.54 -11.78
CA GLU A 17 3.82 1.95 -13.10
C GLU A 17 3.70 0.40 -13.10
N ILE A 18 2.67 -0.11 -12.41
CA ILE A 18 2.38 -1.55 -12.29
C ILE A 18 1.04 -1.91 -12.95
N SER A 19 0.78 -3.20 -13.13
CA SER A 19 -0.52 -3.67 -13.64
C SER A 19 -1.66 -3.36 -12.65
N ASN A 20 -2.87 -3.21 -13.18
CA ASN A 20 -4.09 -3.05 -12.36
C ASN A 20 -4.29 -4.20 -11.37
N GLU A 21 -3.86 -5.41 -11.73
CA GLU A 21 -3.94 -6.58 -10.86
C GLU A 21 -2.96 -6.45 -9.67
N SER A 22 -1.71 -6.09 -9.95
CA SER A 22 -0.71 -5.80 -8.92
C SER A 22 -1.13 -4.65 -8.01
N ALA A 23 -1.81 -3.64 -8.53
CA ALA A 23 -2.33 -2.52 -7.73
C ALA A 23 -3.50 -2.93 -6.82
N LYS A 24 -4.41 -3.79 -7.29
CA LYS A 24 -5.46 -4.39 -6.44
C LYS A 24 -4.84 -5.24 -5.34
N TYR A 25 -3.86 -6.07 -5.69
CA TYR A 25 -3.11 -6.88 -4.72
C TYR A 25 -2.47 -5.99 -3.66
N PHE A 26 -1.79 -4.92 -4.09
CA PHE A 26 -1.15 -3.95 -3.22
C PHE A 26 -2.13 -3.35 -2.20
N LEU A 27 -3.23 -2.74 -2.66
CA LEU A 27 -4.23 -2.12 -1.78
C LEU A 27 -4.82 -3.12 -0.77
N ASN A 28 -5.15 -4.32 -1.22
CA ASN A 28 -5.66 -5.37 -0.34
C ASN A 28 -4.63 -5.77 0.73
N HIS A 29 -3.35 -5.77 0.41
CA HIS A 29 -2.30 -6.11 1.37
C HIS A 29 -2.05 -4.98 2.37
N VAL A 30 -2.10 -3.71 1.95
CA VAL A 30 -2.06 -2.58 2.89
C VAL A 30 -3.20 -2.70 3.90
N GLN A 31 -4.42 -3.00 3.45
CA GLN A 31 -5.55 -3.22 4.35
C GLN A 31 -5.32 -4.39 5.32
N LYS A 32 -4.82 -5.52 4.82
CA LYS A 32 -4.56 -6.72 5.63
C LYS A 32 -3.39 -6.57 6.61
N SER A 33 -2.53 -5.57 6.42
CA SER A 33 -1.50 -5.23 7.40
C SER A 33 -2.08 -4.74 8.72
N PHE A 34 -3.34 -4.29 8.78
CA PHE A 34 -4.01 -3.91 10.03
C PHE A 34 -4.82 -5.07 10.62
N LYS A 35 -4.67 -5.31 11.94
CA LYS A 35 -5.26 -6.45 12.65
C LYS A 35 -6.78 -6.36 12.80
N VAL A 36 -7.26 -5.19 13.22
CA VAL A 36 -8.64 -5.01 13.70
C VAL A 36 -9.45 -4.20 12.72
N GLU A 37 -8.99 -2.98 12.43
CA GLU A 37 -9.71 -2.04 11.56
C GLU A 37 -8.90 -1.76 10.30
N ARG A 38 -9.53 -1.93 9.14
CA ARG A 38 -8.87 -1.78 7.83
C ARG A 38 -9.17 -0.42 7.22
N PRO A 39 -8.16 0.34 6.77
CA PRO A 39 -8.40 1.62 6.12
C PRO A 39 -9.11 1.43 4.77
N PRO A 40 -9.99 2.34 4.35
CA PRO A 40 -10.60 2.27 3.03
C PRO A 40 -9.57 2.55 1.92
N HIS A 41 -9.71 1.91 0.76
CA HIS A 41 -8.80 2.10 -0.39
C HIS A 41 -8.60 3.56 -0.80
N LYS A 42 -9.65 4.38 -0.68
CA LYS A 42 -9.59 5.82 -0.99
C LYS A 42 -8.60 6.54 -0.07
N LEU A 43 -8.59 6.20 1.22
CA LEU A 43 -7.68 6.80 2.19
C LEU A 43 -6.23 6.36 1.95
N ILE A 44 -6.02 5.08 1.59
CA ILE A 44 -4.70 4.57 1.21
C ILE A 44 -4.18 5.33 -0.02
N LEU A 45 -5.01 5.50 -1.06
CA LEU A 45 -4.63 6.28 -2.25
C LEU A 45 -4.26 7.72 -1.89
N GLU A 46 -5.13 8.43 -1.17
CA GLU A 46 -4.89 9.83 -0.78
C GLU A 46 -3.61 10.00 0.05
N PHE A 47 -3.26 8.99 0.85
CA PHE A 47 -2.00 8.96 1.57
C PHE A 47 -0.82 8.78 0.61
N VAL A 48 -0.86 7.76 -0.25
CA VAL A 48 0.19 7.45 -1.23
C VAL A 48 0.44 8.61 -2.18
N GLU A 49 -0.60 9.29 -2.68
CA GLU A 49 -0.46 10.47 -3.55
C GLU A 49 0.34 11.62 -2.90
N LYS A 50 0.29 11.73 -1.58
CA LYS A 50 1.05 12.74 -0.82
C LYS A 50 2.48 12.29 -0.51
N GLN A 51 2.72 10.99 -0.52
CA GLN A 51 4.05 10.43 -0.31
C GLN A 51 4.79 10.42 -1.63
N ASN A 52 5.81 11.27 -1.77
CA ASN A 52 6.64 11.33 -2.96
C ASN A 52 7.66 10.16 -2.97
N TYR A 53 7.15 8.94 -3.07
CA TYR A 53 7.95 7.71 -3.02
C TYR A 53 8.92 7.65 -4.20
N LYS A 54 10.22 7.51 -3.91
CA LYS A 54 11.26 7.31 -4.94
C LYS A 54 11.22 5.91 -5.57
N PHE A 55 10.74 4.94 -4.80
CA PHE A 55 10.60 3.54 -5.20
C PHE A 55 9.26 3.02 -4.69
N LYS A 56 8.70 2.02 -5.37
CA LYS A 56 7.45 1.38 -4.93
C LYS A 56 7.65 0.77 -3.54
N PRO A 57 6.96 1.26 -2.49
CA PRO A 57 7.06 0.69 -1.16
C PRO A 57 6.40 -0.69 -1.10
N THR A 58 6.70 -1.49 -0.07
CA THR A 58 5.88 -2.67 0.20
C THR A 58 4.52 -2.26 0.77
N PRO A 59 3.49 -3.12 0.69
CA PRO A 59 2.21 -2.82 1.33
C PRO A 59 2.32 -2.59 2.85
N TYR A 60 3.22 -3.31 3.52
CA TYR A 60 3.43 -3.14 4.96
C TYR A 60 4.09 -1.80 5.28
N ASP A 61 5.04 -1.32 4.46
CA ASP A 61 5.67 -0.01 4.66
C ASP A 61 4.64 1.13 4.57
N VAL A 62 3.68 1.03 3.64
CA VAL A 62 2.59 2.01 3.55
C VAL A 62 1.70 1.95 4.79
N ALA A 63 1.33 0.76 5.24
CA ALA A 63 0.53 0.61 6.45
C ALA A 63 1.24 1.16 7.69
N LEU A 64 2.55 0.92 7.82
CA LEU A 64 3.40 1.46 8.87
C LEU A 64 3.44 2.99 8.82
N ALA A 65 3.72 3.57 7.65
CA ALA A 65 3.74 5.01 7.48
C ALA A 65 2.37 5.67 7.75
N MET A 66 1.25 5.01 7.40
CA MET A 66 -0.10 5.47 7.76
C MET A 66 -0.36 5.47 9.26
N LYS A 67 0.14 4.45 9.98
CA LYS A 67 0.05 4.37 11.45
C LYS A 67 0.90 5.46 12.11
N GLU A 68 2.16 5.58 11.71
CA GLU A 68 3.13 6.54 12.27
C GLU A 68 2.73 7.99 12.04
N SER A 69 2.10 8.28 10.89
CA SER A 69 1.54 9.61 10.58
C SER A 69 0.20 9.91 11.26
N GLY A 70 -0.39 8.95 11.98
CA GLY A 70 -1.69 9.10 12.65
C GLY A 70 -2.89 9.12 11.70
N ILE A 71 -2.70 8.86 10.40
CA ILE A 71 -3.80 8.79 9.42
C ILE A 71 -4.69 7.58 9.65
N TRP A 72 -4.10 6.46 10.10
CA TRP A 72 -4.84 5.26 10.51
C TRP A 72 -4.10 4.54 11.65
N SER A 73 -4.38 4.94 12.89
CA SER A 73 -3.61 4.58 14.08
C SER A 73 -3.95 3.22 14.71
N TYR A 74 -4.51 2.28 13.94
CA TYR A 74 -4.82 0.93 14.42
C TYR A 74 -3.60 0.01 14.44
N ASP A 75 -3.68 -1.08 15.20
CA ASP A 75 -2.57 -2.02 15.33
C ASP A 75 -2.27 -2.79 14.04
N LEU A 76 -0.97 -2.91 13.77
CA LEU A 76 -0.45 -3.68 12.64
C LEU A 76 -0.27 -5.16 13.03
N GLY A 77 -0.39 -6.00 12.00
CA GLY A 77 0.07 -7.38 11.98
C GLY A 77 1.59 -7.46 12.18
N SER A 78 2.10 -8.68 12.31
CA SER A 78 3.54 -8.88 12.14
C SER A 78 3.92 -8.48 10.71
N PRO A 79 5.10 -7.87 10.50
CA PRO A 79 5.61 -7.70 9.15
C PRO A 79 5.68 -9.07 8.46
N PRO A 80 5.43 -9.13 7.15
CA PRO A 80 5.71 -10.35 6.40
C PRO A 80 7.17 -10.74 6.63
N PRO A 81 7.49 -12.05 6.65
CA PRO A 81 8.89 -12.48 6.75
C PRO A 81 9.67 -11.77 5.65
N ALA A 82 10.83 -11.22 6.01
CA ALA A 82 11.77 -10.76 5.00
C ALA A 82 11.99 -11.93 4.05
N LEU A 83 11.90 -11.68 2.74
CA LEU A 83 12.48 -12.60 1.79
C LEU A 83 13.98 -12.55 2.14
N GLU A 84 14.47 -13.58 2.84
CA GLU A 84 15.91 -13.84 2.85
C GLU A 84 16.26 -13.97 1.37
N ASP A 85 17.00 -13.00 0.85
CA ASP A 85 17.41 -13.00 -0.55
C ASP A 85 17.98 -14.40 -0.84
N GLU A 86 17.43 -15.10 -1.84
CA GLU A 86 18.06 -16.28 -2.43
C GLU A 86 19.35 -15.90 -3.20
N GLU A 87 20.13 -14.95 -2.67
CA GLU A 87 21.50 -14.64 -3.09
C GLU A 87 22.48 -15.35 -2.14
N ASP A 88 22.40 -16.68 -2.04
CA ASP A 88 23.48 -17.50 -1.45
C ASP A 88 23.36 -18.98 -1.89
N LEU A 89 23.23 -19.21 -3.20
CA LEU A 89 23.57 -20.49 -3.81
C LEU A 89 24.64 -20.24 -4.88
N TYR A 90 25.89 -20.20 -4.42
CA TYR A 90 27.12 -20.30 -5.22
C TYR A 90 27.17 -21.61 -6.02
#